data_AF-A0A1G8VUN7-F1
#
_entry.id   AF-A0A1G8VUN7-F1
#
_cell.length_a   1.000
_cell.length_b   1.000
_cell.length_c   1.000
_cell.angle_alpha   90.00
_cell.angle_beta   90.00
_cell.angle_gamma   90.00
#
_symmetry.space_group_name_H-M   'P 1'
#
loop_
_entity.id
_entity.type
_entity.pdbx_description
1 polymer ?
#
loop_
_entity_poly.entity_id
_entity_poly.type
_entity_poly.pdbx_seq_one_letter_code
_entity_poly.pdbx_strand_id
1 'polypeptide(L)'
;MEITATMENSKLSEAMLYRRAKKQAHNIRAFYINLTCYLIVIPILIYVNLTYSPEHIWFVYSALGWGIGLTFHGLAAFNYSPFLGREWEKNKIQQILDKESSKSNQFTNQ
;
A
#
# COMPACT_ATOMS: atom_id res chain seq x y z
N MET A 1 13.48 -6.32 35.83
CA MET A 1 13.79 -6.94 34.52
C MET A 1 12.52 -7.14 33.66
N GLU A 2 11.36 -7.50 34.24
CA GLU A 2 10.08 -7.54 33.50
C GLU A 2 9.56 -6.16 33.04
N ILE A 3 9.74 -5.12 33.86
CA ILE A 3 9.23 -3.77 33.56
C ILE A 3 9.96 -3.16 32.35
N THR A 4 11.24 -3.48 32.17
CA THR A 4 12.04 -3.03 31.03
C THR A 4 11.64 -3.73 29.73
N ALA A 5 11.36 -5.04 29.78
CA ALA A 5 10.93 -5.81 28.62
C ALA A 5 9.52 -5.39 28.14
N THR A 6 8.60 -5.14 29.06
CA THR A 6 7.24 -4.66 28.73
C THR A 6 7.27 -3.25 28.12
N MET A 7 8.10 -2.35 28.65
CA MET A 7 8.27 -1.01 28.07
C MET A 7 8.90 -1.05 26.68
N GLU A 8 9.90 -1.90 26.43
CA GLU A 8 10.52 -2.05 25.11
C GLU A 8 9.52 -2.60 24.07
N ASN A 9 8.74 -3.61 24.44
CA ASN A 9 7.74 -4.21 23.57
C ASN A 9 6.61 -3.23 23.20
N SER A 10 6.19 -2.39 24.16
CA SER A 10 5.21 -1.32 23.90
C SER A 10 5.72 -0.27 22.89
N LYS A 11 6.99 0.16 23.02
CA LYS A 11 7.60 1.11 22.09
C LYS A 11 7.78 0.52 20.69
N LEU A 12 8.15 -0.76 20.59
CA LEU A 12 8.25 -1.47 19.31
C LEU A 12 6.88 -1.59 18.63
N SER A 13 5.83 -1.92 19.38
CA SER A 13 4.44 -1.93 18.92
C SER A 13 4.00 -0.56 18.36
N GLU A 14 4.23 0.52 19.11
CA GLU A 14 3.88 1.88 18.69
C GLU A 14 4.63 2.32 17.43
N ALA A 15 5.94 2.05 17.36
CA ALA A 15 6.75 2.36 16.18
C ALA A 15 6.28 1.59 14.93
N MET A 16 5.86 0.33 15.09
CA MET A 16 5.29 -0.47 14.01
C MET A 16 3.93 0.08 13.54
N LEU A 17 3.03 0.44 14.47
CA LEU A 17 1.75 1.06 14.15
C LEU A 17 1.95 2.38 13.38
N TYR A 18 2.86 3.23 13.86
CA TYR A 18 3.16 4.51 13.25
C TYR A 18 3.72 4.35 11.82
N ARG A 19 4.66 3.42 11.63
CA ARG A 19 5.22 3.13 10.29
C ARG A 19 4.15 2.64 9.32
N ARG A 20 3.21 1.82 9.79
CA ARG A 20 2.08 1.33 8.98
C ARG A 20 1.14 2.45 8.57
N ALA A 21 0.69 3.24 9.55
CA ALA A 21 -0.19 4.38 9.29
C ALA A 21 0.46 5.36 8.29
N LYS A 22 1.75 5.66 8.47
CA LYS A 22 2.52 6.53 7.56
C LYS A 22 2.63 5.94 6.14
N LYS A 23 2.91 4.64 6.03
CA LYS A 23 3.00 3.95 4.72
C LYS A 23 1.65 3.95 4.00
N GLN A 24 0.57 3.68 4.73
CA GLN A 24 -0.78 3.71 4.18
C GLN A 24 -1.15 5.11 3.69
N ALA A 25 -0.89 6.16 4.49
CA ALA A 25 -1.12 7.54 4.09
C ALA A 25 -0.31 7.94 2.85
N HIS A 26 0.93 7.47 2.74
CA HIS A 26 1.77 7.70 1.56
C HIS A 26 1.17 7.03 0.31
N ASN A 27 0.77 5.76 0.40
CA ASN A 27 0.19 5.03 -0.73
C ASN A 27 -1.12 5.67 -1.21
N ILE A 28 -1.97 6.09 -0.28
CA ILE A 28 -3.22 6.81 -0.58
C ILE A 28 -2.91 8.11 -1.35
N ARG A 29 -1.96 8.91 -0.88
CA ARG A 29 -1.54 10.14 -1.58
C ARG A 29 -1.01 9.85 -2.98
N ALA A 30 -0.14 8.84 -3.14
CA ALA A 30 0.40 8.45 -4.44
C ALA A 30 -0.71 8.01 -5.41
N PHE A 31 -1.72 7.28 -4.93
CA PHE A 31 -2.88 6.92 -5.74
C PHE A 31 -3.69 8.14 -6.17
N TYR A 32 -3.99 9.07 -5.26
CA TYR A 32 -4.74 10.29 -5.61
C TYR A 32 -4.04 11.15 -6.65
N ILE A 33 -2.71 11.26 -6.59
CA ILE A 33 -1.93 11.98 -7.61
C ILE A 33 -2.11 11.31 -8.97
N ASN A 34 -1.92 9.99 -9.05
CA ASN A 34 -2.09 9.25 -10.31
C ASN A 34 -3.53 9.32 -10.83
N LEU A 35 -4.54 9.23 -9.96
CA LEU A 35 -5.94 9.34 -10.32
C LEU A 35 -6.29 10.73 -10.86
N THR A 36 -5.79 11.77 -10.20
CA THR A 36 -6.00 13.17 -10.64
C THR A 36 -5.34 13.39 -12.01
N CYS A 37 -4.11 12.92 -12.20
CA CYS A 37 -3.44 12.96 -13.50
C CYS A 37 -4.25 12.21 -14.57
N TYR A 38 -4.79 11.03 -14.26
CA TYR A 38 -5.64 10.27 -15.17
C TYR A 38 -6.89 11.05 -15.57
N LEU A 39 -7.60 11.64 -14.61
CA LEU A 39 -8.80 12.44 -14.87
C LEU A 39 -8.54 13.70 -15.71
N ILE A 40 -7.33 14.25 -15.69
CA ILE A 40 -6.94 15.40 -16.52
C ILE A 40 -6.47 14.95 -17.91
N VAL A 41 -5.66 13.88 -17.98
CA VAL A 41 -5.05 13.40 -19.22
C VAL A 41 -6.08 12.76 -20.15
N ILE A 42 -7.06 12.01 -19.63
CA ILE A 42 -8.08 11.36 -20.46
C ILE A 42 -8.92 12.37 -21.27
N PRO A 43 -9.48 13.45 -20.70
CA PRO A 43 -10.17 14.49 -21.47
C PRO A 43 -9.29 15.16 -22.52
N ILE A 44 -8.01 15.41 -22.21
CA ILE A 44 -7.06 15.98 -23.17
C ILE A 44 -6.86 15.02 -24.35
N LEU A 45 -6.69 13.73 -24.08
CA LEU A 45 -6.56 12.71 -25.13
C LEU A 45 -7.82 12.56 -25.97
N ILE A 46 -9.01 12.63 -25.35
CA ILE A 46 -10.29 12.64 -26.06
C ILE A 46 -10.38 13.85 -26.98
N TYR A 47 -10.04 15.04 -26.48
CA TYR A 47 -10.06 16.29 -27.25
C TYR A 47 -9.11 16.23 -28.45
N VAL A 48 -7.85 15.79 -28.23
CA VAL A 48 -6.86 15.60 -29.29
C VAL A 48 -7.37 14.59 -30.32
N ASN A 49 -7.95 13.49 -29.87
CA ASN A 49 -8.42 12.48 -30.81
C ASN A 49 -9.58 12.97 -31.69
N LEU A 50 -10.58 13.63 -31.09
CA LEU A 50 -11.71 14.20 -31.83
C LEU A 50 -11.27 15.32 -32.79
N THR A 51 -10.18 16.03 -32.46
CA THR A 51 -9.67 17.14 -33.29
C THR A 51 -8.84 16.64 -34.47
N TYR A 52 -7.93 15.69 -34.25
CA TYR A 52 -6.93 15.31 -35.25
C TYR A 52 -7.25 14.02 -36.01
N SER A 53 -7.93 13.05 -35.36
CA SER A 53 -8.16 11.73 -35.93
C SER A 53 -9.51 11.13 -35.48
N PRO A 54 -10.66 11.75 -35.81
CA PRO A 54 -11.97 11.28 -35.33
C PRO A 54 -12.32 9.86 -35.82
N GLU A 55 -11.75 9.42 -36.94
CA GLU A 55 -11.92 8.09 -37.55
C GLU A 55 -11.22 6.98 -36.74
N HIS A 56 -10.27 7.31 -35.86
CA HIS A 56 -9.45 6.33 -35.14
C HIS A 56 -9.50 6.57 -33.63
N ILE A 57 -10.15 5.68 -32.89
CA ILE A 57 -10.32 5.80 -31.43
C ILE A 57 -9.06 5.30 -30.67
N TRP A 58 -7.92 5.95 -30.88
CA TRP A 58 -6.66 5.49 -30.30
C TRP A 58 -6.54 5.79 -28.79
N PHE A 59 -7.24 6.81 -28.27
CA PHE A 59 -7.18 7.19 -26.86
C PHE A 59 -7.61 6.05 -25.92
N VAL A 60 -8.47 5.12 -26.39
CA VAL A 60 -8.96 3.98 -25.60
C VAL A 60 -7.82 3.05 -25.22
N TYR A 61 -6.85 2.81 -26.10
CA TYR A 61 -5.70 1.97 -25.79
C TYR A 61 -4.81 2.60 -24.71
N SER A 62 -4.58 3.91 -24.79
CA SER A 62 -3.87 4.67 -23.75
C SER A 62 -4.65 4.69 -22.43
N ALA A 63 -5.97 4.88 -22.49
CA ALA A 63 -6.83 4.92 -21.32
C ALA A 63 -6.92 3.58 -20.60
N LEU A 64 -7.01 2.47 -21.35
CA LEU A 64 -7.06 1.12 -20.81
C LEU A 64 -5.70 0.69 -20.25
N GLY A 65 -4.61 0.93 -20.97
CA GLY A 65 -3.26 0.60 -20.51
C GLY A 65 -2.90 1.30 -19.19
N TRP A 66 -3.12 2.62 -19.11
CA TRP A 66 -2.92 3.37 -17.87
C TRP A 66 -3.97 3.07 -16.81
N GLY A 67 -5.22 2.85 -17.21
CA GLY A 67 -6.33 2.54 -16.29
C GLY A 67 -6.09 1.25 -15.51
N ILE A 68 -5.53 0.22 -16.15
CA ILE A 68 -5.14 -1.03 -15.48
C ILE A 68 -4.09 -0.76 -14.39
N GLY A 69 -3.02 -0.02 -14.70
CA GLY A 69 -1.99 0.36 -13.73
C GLY A 69 -2.54 1.17 -12.55
N LEU A 70 -3.46 2.11 -12.83
CA LEU A 70 -4.16 2.88 -11.81
C LEU A 70 -5.02 1.99 -10.90
N THR A 71 -5.65 0.95 -11.46
CA THR A 71 -6.49 -0.01 -10.72
C THR A 71 -5.63 -0.83 -9.75
N PHE A 72 -4.46 -1.31 -10.18
CA PHE A 72 -3.50 -1.97 -9.30
C PHE A 72 -2.95 -1.05 -8.21
N HIS A 73 -2.66 0.21 -8.52
CA HIS A 73 -2.27 1.19 -7.51
C HIS A 73 -3.39 1.50 -6.51
N GLY A 74 -4.64 1.57 -6.97
CA GLY A 74 -5.80 1.74 -6.10
C GLY A 74 -5.98 0.56 -5.14
N LEU A 75 -5.93 -0.67 -5.66
CA LEU A 75 -5.97 -1.89 -4.84
C LEU A 75 -4.88 -1.88 -3.76
N ALA A 76 -3.64 -1.49 -4.12
CA ALA A 76 -2.53 -1.37 -3.18
C ALA A 76 -2.71 -0.23 -2.16
N ALA A 77 -3.30 0.90 -2.56
CA ALA A 77 -3.51 2.06 -1.69
C ALA A 77 -4.64 1.85 -0.66
N PHE A 78 -5.71 1.17 -1.05
CA PHE A 78 -6.82 0.84 -0.15
C PHE A 78 -6.56 -0.42 0.68
N ASN A 79 -5.33 -0.97 0.66
CA ASN A 79 -4.96 -2.20 1.35
C ASN A 79 -5.85 -3.39 0.97
N TYR A 80 -6.51 -3.31 -0.18
CA TYR A 80 -7.27 -4.39 -0.79
C TYR A 80 -6.27 -5.20 -1.59
N SER A 81 -5.36 -5.87 -0.89
CA SER A 81 -4.41 -6.77 -1.53
C SER A 81 -5.22 -7.96 -2.07
N PRO A 82 -5.35 -8.14 -3.39
CA PRO A 82 -6.11 -9.27 -3.94
C PRO A 82 -5.44 -10.62 -3.61
N PHE A 83 -4.19 -10.61 -3.15
CA PHE A 83 -3.39 -11.81 -2.85
C PHE A 83 -3.03 -11.99 -1.37
N LEU A 84 -2.88 -10.92 -0.58
CA LEU A 84 -2.34 -10.97 0.78
C LEU A 84 -3.19 -10.11 1.72
N GLY A 85 -4.35 -10.65 2.13
CA GLY A 85 -5.31 -9.95 2.99
C GLY A 85 -4.76 -9.58 4.37
N ARG A 86 -5.49 -8.72 5.08
CA ARG A 86 -5.19 -8.27 6.46
C ARG A 86 -4.85 -9.42 7.43
N GLU A 87 -5.43 -10.59 7.19
CA GLU A 87 -5.19 -11.80 7.99
C GLU A 87 -3.76 -12.32 7.88
N TRP A 88 -3.18 -12.34 6.66
CA TRP A 88 -1.78 -12.73 6.47
C TRP A 88 -0.85 -11.74 7.17
N GLU A 89 -1.15 -10.45 7.07
CA GLU A 89 -0.34 -9.40 7.69
C GLU A 89 -0.38 -9.52 9.22
N LYS A 90 -1.55 -9.81 9.80
CA LYS A 90 -1.74 -10.04 11.24
C LYS A 90 -0.98 -11.28 11.71
N ASN A 91 -1.09 -12.39 10.97
CA ASN A 91 -0.36 -13.63 11.25
C ASN A 91 1.15 -13.45 11.16
N LYS A 92 1.65 -12.63 10.22
CA LYS A 92 3.08 -12.39 10.07
C LYS A 92 3.65 -11.55 11.21
N ILE A 93 2.92 -10.56 11.70
CA ILE A 93 3.30 -9.81 12.91
C ILE A 93 3.38 -10.76 14.10
N GLN A 94 2.36 -11.60 14.28
CA GLN A 94 2.30 -12.53 15.40
C GLN A 94 3.53 -13.47 15.39
N GLN A 95 3.87 -14.02 14.22
CA GLN A 95 5.09 -14.83 14.08
C GLN A 95 6.39 -14.09 14.42
N ILE A 96 6.48 -12.79 14.13
CA ILE A 96 7.67 -11.99 14.45
C ILE A 96 7.74 -11.74 15.96
N LEU A 97 6.62 -11.36 16.58
CA LEU A 97 6.52 -11.15 18.03
C LEU A 97 6.81 -12.43 18.81
N ASP A 98 6.26 -13.57 18.37
CA ASP A 98 6.49 -14.88 18.99
C ASP A 98 7.94 -15.33 18.85
N LYS A 99 8.62 -14.99 17.75
CA LYS A 99 10.05 -15.28 17.58
C LYS A 99 10.91 -14.43 18.51
N GLU A 100 10.57 -13.15 18.73
CA GLU A 100 11.34 -12.30 19.65
C GLU A 100 11.16 -12.71 21.11
N SER A 101 9.93 -13.04 21.54
CA SER A 101 9.67 -13.55 22.90
C SER A 101 10.36 -14.89 23.17
N SER A 102 10.41 -15.78 22.17
CA SER A 102 11.12 -17.06 22.26
C SER A 102 12.64 -16.85 22.39
N LYS A 103 13.19 -15.85 21.71
CA LYS A 103 14.63 -15.53 21.76
C LYS A 103 15.01 -14.94 23.13
N SER A 104 14.21 -14.04 23.70
CA SER A 104 14.51 -13.47 25.03
C SER A 104 14.52 -14.54 26.13
N ASN A 105 13.60 -15.51 26.06
CA ASN A 105 13.52 -16.61 27.05
C ASN A 105 14.72 -17.57 27.00
N GLN A 106 15.44 -17.66 25.87
CA GLN A 106 16.68 -18.42 25.79
C GLN A 106 17.87 -17.68 26.42
N PHE A 107 17.91 -16.35 26.32
CA PHE A 107 18.95 -15.54 26.95
C PHE A 107 18.82 -15.42 28.48
N THR A 108 17.61 -15.63 29.03
CA THR A 108 17.37 -15.61 30.48
C THR A 108 17.57 -16.95 31.18
N ASN A 109 17.70 -18.05 30.43
CA ASN A 109 17.89 -19.43 30.94
C ASN A 109 19.35 -19.91 30.83
N GLN A 110 20.29 -19.00 30.60
CA GLN A 110 21.73 -19.25 30.55
C GLN A 110 22.43 -18.40 31.62
#